data_AF-A0A3A4QLG7-F1
#
_entry.id   AF-A0A3A4QLG7-F1
#
_cell.length_a   1.000
_cell.length_b   1.000
_cell.length_c   1.000
_cell.angle_alpha   90.00
_cell.angle_beta   90.00
_cell.angle_gamma   90.00
#
_symmetry.space_group_name_H-M   'P 1'
#
loop_
_entity.id
_entity.type
_entity.pdbx_description
1 polymer ?
#
loop_
_entity_poly.entity_id
_entity_poly.type
_entity_poly.pdbx_seq_one_letter_code
_entity_poly.pdbx_strand_id
1 'polypeptide(L)'
;MGGLIQTSKVSPVYLQDAISRAPLLWYRLLPNSTFGPGILVGLSIATGSLVFLLYHLVRQKYWLINVWQKLIVTLPLLAFLAVGLVVSAKIGGGGDLHNMDMFFISLIFSTAVAWRHGGRQWLDGTDKGPIWLKMVIVAALMIPALAPLQAMRSYGFGEKTSWLVALTDAPNERALDMYPAPRVIDASLRAIQSEIDDSVRSGQILFIDQRQLLTFGFITGTPLVPDYDKKVLMERALTSNYKYFEHFYADLETKRFSLIITQPLNSPKKGSDDQFGEENNAWVKWVADPLLCYYAISQTLPDVNVQLLIPRTDIQDCSKGFP
;
A
#
# COMPACT_ATOMS: atom_id res chain seq x y z
N MET A 1 -31.45 7.72 -22.01
CA MET A 1 -31.51 8.50 -20.75
C MET A 1 -30.23 8.21 -19.99
N GLY A 2 -29.26 9.13 -20.08
CA GLY A 2 -27.94 8.96 -19.48
C GLY A 2 -27.97 9.24 -17.99
N GLY A 3 -27.78 8.20 -17.18
CA GLY A 3 -27.50 8.34 -15.76
C GLY A 3 -26.09 8.88 -15.58
N LEU A 4 -25.99 10.14 -15.16
CA LEU A 4 -24.74 10.76 -14.73
C LEU A 4 -24.20 9.97 -13.54
N ILE A 5 -22.99 9.42 -13.71
CA ILE A 5 -22.15 8.91 -12.63
C ILE A 5 -22.02 10.03 -11.60
N GLN A 6 -22.62 9.86 -10.41
CA GLN A 6 -22.32 10.70 -9.27
C GLN A 6 -20.88 10.40 -8.85
N THR A 7 -19.95 11.21 -9.34
CA THR A 7 -18.58 11.26 -8.83
C THR A 7 -18.67 11.48 -7.32
N SER A 8 -18.17 10.55 -6.53
CA SER A 8 -17.93 10.78 -5.10
C SER A 8 -17.04 12.01 -4.98
N LYS A 9 -17.64 13.14 -4.61
CA LYS A 9 -16.89 14.38 -4.41
C LYS A 9 -15.94 14.14 -3.24
N VAL A 10 -14.64 14.09 -3.53
CA VAL A 10 -13.60 14.21 -2.52
C VAL A 10 -13.73 15.61 -1.92
N SER A 11 -14.49 15.70 -0.83
CA SER A 11 -14.71 16.93 -0.09
C SER A 11 -13.46 17.23 0.74
N PRO A 12 -13.06 18.51 0.93
CA PRO A 12 -12.02 18.87 1.90
C PRO A 12 -12.28 18.30 3.30
N VAL A 13 -13.57 18.12 3.65
CA VAL A 13 -13.99 17.46 4.90
C VAL A 13 -13.62 15.98 4.92
N TYR A 14 -13.71 15.27 3.80
CA TYR A 14 -13.26 13.87 3.68
C TYR A 14 -11.77 13.75 3.98
N LEU A 15 -10.95 14.63 3.39
CA LEU A 15 -9.50 14.62 3.56
C LEU A 15 -9.12 14.97 5.00
N GLN A 16 -9.80 15.94 5.62
CA GLN A 16 -9.53 16.34 7.00
C GLN A 16 -9.94 15.27 8.02
N ASP A 17 -11.03 14.53 7.75
CA ASP A 17 -11.52 13.45 8.60
C ASP A 17 -10.65 12.19 8.49
N ALA A 18 -10.18 11.87 7.28
CA ALA A 18 -9.23 10.78 7.04
C ALA A 18 -7.85 11.06 7.69
N ILE A 19 -7.41 12.32 7.69
CA ILE A 19 -6.12 12.71 8.27
C ILE A 19 -6.17 12.75 9.81
N SER A 20 -7.29 13.11 10.42
CA SER A 20 -7.36 13.40 11.87
C SER A 20 -7.73 12.21 12.75
N ARG A 21 -8.37 11.17 12.21
CA ARG A 21 -8.91 10.05 13.02
C ARG A 21 -8.02 8.82 13.17
N ALA A 22 -7.09 8.61 12.24
CA ALA A 22 -6.24 7.43 12.26
C ALA A 22 -5.24 7.50 13.45
N PRO A 23 -5.15 6.46 14.30
CA PRO A 23 -4.20 6.43 15.41
C PRO A 23 -2.74 6.50 14.93
N LEU A 24 -1.90 7.16 15.73
CA LEU A 24 -0.46 7.26 15.53
C LEU A 24 0.26 6.15 16.30
N LEU A 25 0.89 5.26 15.56
CA LEU A 25 1.71 4.15 15.98
C LEU A 25 3.19 4.59 16.03
N TRP A 26 3.53 5.43 17.02
CA TRP A 26 4.88 6.01 17.15
C TRP A 26 6.02 4.99 17.21
N TYR A 27 5.74 3.76 17.66
CA TYR A 27 6.73 2.68 17.66
C TYR A 27 7.27 2.36 16.25
N ARG A 28 6.53 2.70 15.18
CA ARG A 28 6.98 2.53 13.78
C ARG A 28 8.21 3.36 13.42
N LEU A 29 8.50 4.42 14.18
CA LEU A 29 9.68 5.24 13.98
C LEU A 29 10.99 4.51 14.36
N LEU A 30 10.89 3.55 15.28
CA LEU A 30 12.00 2.70 15.76
C LEU A 30 11.89 1.29 15.17
N PRO A 31 12.90 0.41 15.32
CA PRO A 31 12.84 -0.96 14.82
C PRO A 31 11.58 -1.70 15.25
N ASN A 32 10.88 -2.32 14.29
CA ASN A 32 9.59 -2.97 14.51
C ASN A 32 9.29 -4.01 13.43
N SER A 33 8.20 -4.77 13.59
CA SER A 33 7.77 -5.83 12.67
C SER A 33 7.23 -5.34 11.32
N THR A 34 6.71 -4.11 11.25
CA THR A 34 6.12 -3.53 10.03
C THR A 34 7.20 -3.11 9.04
N PHE A 35 8.23 -2.40 9.53
CA PHE A 35 9.44 -2.06 8.79
C PHE A 35 10.65 -2.31 9.69
N GLY A 36 11.38 -3.41 9.43
CA GLY A 36 12.43 -3.96 10.30
C GLY A 36 13.37 -2.92 10.93
N PRO A 37 14.04 -2.06 10.15
CA PRO A 37 14.92 -1.02 10.68
C PRO A 37 14.20 0.07 11.48
N GLY A 38 12.92 0.30 11.21
CA GLY A 38 12.20 1.49 11.64
C GLY A 38 12.50 2.70 10.76
N ILE A 39 11.57 3.66 10.76
CA ILE A 39 11.61 4.80 9.82
C ILE A 39 12.83 5.69 10.06
N LEU A 40 13.20 5.96 11.32
CA LEU A 40 14.33 6.85 11.63
C LEU A 40 15.68 6.24 11.21
N VAL A 41 15.86 4.94 11.44
CA VAL A 41 17.11 4.24 11.04
C VAL A 41 17.16 4.12 9.52
N GLY A 42 16.07 3.68 8.89
CA GLY A 42 16.00 3.57 7.43
C GLY A 42 16.26 4.92 6.74
N LEU A 43 15.64 5.99 7.24
CA LEU A 43 15.85 7.35 6.75
C LEU A 43 17.31 7.81 6.91
N SER A 44 17.91 7.52 8.08
CA SER A 44 19.30 7.88 8.37
C SER A 44 20.28 7.16 7.44
N ILE A 45 20.04 5.89 7.14
CA ILE A 45 20.82 5.12 6.16
C ILE A 45 20.63 5.71 4.76
N ALA A 46 19.39 5.97 4.35
CA ALA A 46 19.07 6.45 3.01
C ALA A 46 19.64 7.85 2.70
N THR A 47 19.67 8.74 3.69
CA THR A 47 19.98 10.17 3.46
C THR A 47 21.22 10.68 4.19
N GLY A 48 21.75 9.94 5.17
CA GLY A 48 22.80 10.44 6.06
C GLY A 48 24.07 10.87 5.33
N SER A 49 24.51 10.10 4.34
CA SER A 49 25.67 10.43 3.50
C SER A 49 25.45 11.72 2.70
N LEU A 50 24.28 11.89 2.09
CA LEU A 50 23.94 13.07 1.31
C LEU A 50 23.79 14.33 2.17
N VAL A 51 23.09 14.21 3.31
CA VAL A 51 22.93 15.30 4.28
C VAL A 51 24.30 15.74 4.82
N PHE A 52 25.18 14.79 5.11
CA PHE A 52 26.54 15.08 5.54
C PHE A 52 27.33 15.87 4.48
N LEU A 53 27.24 15.47 3.21
CA LEU A 53 27.93 16.18 2.11
C LEU A 53 27.43 17.61 1.95
N LEU A 54 26.11 17.81 1.99
CA LEU A 54 25.51 19.15 1.95
C LEU A 54 25.97 20.02 3.12
N TYR A 55 25.96 19.47 4.34
CA TYR A 55 26.46 20.16 5.52
C TYR A 55 27.94 20.55 5.37
N HIS A 56 28.77 19.63 4.87
CA HIS A 56 30.19 19.89 4.63
C HIS A 56 30.40 21.01 3.60
N LEU A 57 29.66 21.02 2.49
CA LEU A 57 29.73 22.07 1.46
C LEU A 57 29.38 23.46 2.02
N VAL A 58 28.36 23.53 2.88
CA VAL A 58 27.97 24.80 3.54
C VAL A 58 29.05 25.24 4.54
N ARG A 59 29.58 24.32 5.35
CA ARG A 59 30.61 24.63 6.37
C ARG A 59 31.92 25.12 5.76
N GLN A 60 32.33 24.52 4.64
CA GLN A 60 33.54 24.90 3.91
C GLN A 60 33.34 26.10 2.98
N LYS A 61 32.15 26.73 3.00
CA LYS A 61 31.81 27.91 2.17
C LYS A 61 31.88 27.65 0.66
N TYR A 62 31.83 26.39 0.22
CA TYR A 62 31.67 26.07 -1.19
C TYR A 62 30.25 26.35 -1.67
N TRP A 63 29.25 26.21 -0.79
CA TRP A 63 27.88 26.61 -1.08
C TRP A 63 27.51 27.87 -0.29
N LEU A 64 27.75 29.02 -0.91
CA LEU A 64 27.41 30.32 -0.34
C LEU A 64 25.94 30.64 -0.58
N ILE A 65 25.13 30.46 0.46
CA ILE A 65 23.70 30.78 0.45
C ILE A 65 23.40 31.91 1.41
N ASN A 66 22.67 32.92 0.93
CA ASN A 66 22.16 34.00 1.77
C ASN A 66 21.03 33.48 2.68
N VAL A 67 20.57 34.33 3.61
CA VAL A 67 19.54 33.93 4.59
C VAL A 67 18.23 33.48 3.92
N TRP A 68 17.81 34.15 2.84
CA TRP A 68 16.57 33.79 2.13
C TRP A 68 16.68 32.48 1.38
N GLN A 69 17.82 32.22 0.73
CA GLN A 69 18.10 30.95 0.07
C GLN A 69 18.16 29.79 1.08
N LYS A 70 18.75 30.02 2.26
CA LYS A 70 18.72 29.04 3.35
C LYS A 70 17.27 28.71 3.72
N LEU A 71 16.43 29.71 3.96
CA LEU A 71 15.03 29.50 4.33
C LEU A 71 14.23 28.76 3.24
N ILE A 72 14.41 29.13 1.97
CA ILE A 72 13.72 28.49 0.83
C ILE A 72 14.10 27.01 0.70
N VAL A 73 15.33 26.63 1.06
CA VAL A 73 15.77 25.23 1.04
C VAL A 73 15.34 24.50 2.31
N THR A 74 15.58 25.07 3.49
CA THR A 74 15.41 24.37 4.77
C THR A 74 13.95 24.23 5.18
N LEU A 75 13.09 25.23 4.94
CA LEU A 75 11.70 25.18 5.36
C LEU A 75 10.92 24.04 4.67
N PRO A 76 10.94 23.89 3.33
CA PRO A 76 10.26 22.76 2.68
C PRO A 76 10.85 21.42 3.08
N LEU A 77 12.18 21.31 3.21
CA LEU A 77 12.82 20.07 3.68
C LEU A 77 12.32 19.65 5.06
N LEU A 78 12.28 20.57 6.03
CA LEU A 78 11.79 20.29 7.37
C LEU A 78 10.30 19.97 7.37
N ALA A 79 9.49 20.67 6.56
CA ALA A 79 8.07 20.41 6.43
C ALA A 79 7.80 19.01 5.85
N PHE A 80 8.46 18.65 4.74
CA PHE A 80 8.29 17.32 4.14
C PHE A 80 8.83 16.20 5.03
N LEU A 81 9.92 16.43 5.76
CA LEU A 81 10.41 15.49 6.75
C LEU A 81 9.39 15.27 7.87
N ALA A 82 8.87 16.35 8.46
CA ALA A 82 7.92 16.26 9.56
C ALA A 82 6.61 15.58 9.13
N VAL A 83 6.06 15.98 7.98
CA VAL A 83 4.86 15.36 7.42
C VAL A 83 5.11 13.88 7.10
N GLY A 84 6.22 13.55 6.47
CA GLY A 84 6.59 12.16 6.16
C GLY A 84 6.71 11.29 7.41
N LEU A 85 7.34 11.80 8.48
CA LEU A 85 7.43 11.09 9.77
C LEU A 85 6.05 10.84 10.39
N VAL A 86 5.18 11.85 10.39
CA VAL A 86 3.82 11.71 10.94
C VAL A 86 3.00 10.71 10.13
N VAL A 87 3.06 10.76 8.80
CA VAL A 87 2.33 9.81 7.94
C VAL A 87 2.87 8.39 8.10
N SER A 88 4.19 8.20 8.23
CA SER A 88 4.76 6.88 8.52
C SER A 88 4.39 6.32 9.88
N ALA A 89 4.11 7.17 10.87
CA ALA A 89 3.60 6.72 12.16
C ALA A 89 2.11 6.37 12.12
N LYS A 90 1.32 6.79 11.14
CA LYS A 90 -0.11 6.45 11.09
C LYS A 90 -0.34 4.97 10.80
N ILE A 91 -1.42 4.42 11.36
CA ILE A 91 -1.95 3.13 10.89
C ILE A 91 -2.25 3.20 9.39
N GLY A 92 -1.87 2.18 8.64
CA GLY A 92 -1.79 2.16 7.17
C GLY A 92 -0.47 2.66 6.58
N GLY A 93 0.44 3.25 7.39
CA GLY A 93 1.74 3.78 6.96
C GLY A 93 2.96 3.04 7.53
N GLY A 94 4.17 3.48 7.17
CA GLY A 94 5.39 3.03 7.85
C GLY A 94 5.87 1.61 7.54
N GLY A 95 5.37 0.99 6.46
CA GLY A 95 5.90 -0.27 5.92
C GLY A 95 7.23 -0.14 5.17
N ASP A 96 7.58 1.08 4.78
CA ASP A 96 8.82 1.45 4.11
C ASP A 96 9.05 2.98 4.24
N LEU A 97 9.90 3.55 3.39
CA LEU A 97 10.23 4.98 3.39
C LEU A 97 9.45 5.83 2.35
N HIS A 98 8.43 5.30 1.65
CA HIS A 98 7.76 6.02 0.54
C HIS A 98 7.11 7.34 0.98
N ASN A 99 6.65 7.44 2.23
CA ASN A 99 6.12 8.68 2.79
C ASN A 99 7.16 9.81 2.85
N MET A 100 8.44 9.49 2.67
CA MET A 100 9.56 10.44 2.63
C MET A 100 9.89 10.90 1.21
N ASP A 101 9.16 10.49 0.17
CA ASP A 101 9.49 10.81 -1.22
C ASP A 101 9.63 12.30 -1.48
N MET A 102 8.71 13.12 -0.94
CA MET A 102 8.80 14.58 -1.08
C MET A 102 10.04 15.15 -0.38
N PHE A 103 10.46 14.56 0.75
CA PHE A 103 11.72 14.91 1.40
C PHE A 103 12.92 14.47 0.56
N PHE A 104 12.94 13.24 0.04
CA PHE A 104 14.02 12.72 -0.81
C PHE A 104 14.20 13.52 -2.08
N ILE A 105 13.12 13.80 -2.80
CA ILE A 105 13.14 14.61 -4.03
C ILE A 105 13.65 16.01 -3.71
N SER A 106 13.17 16.63 -2.64
CA SER A 106 13.64 17.95 -2.21
C SER A 106 15.12 17.95 -1.83
N LEU A 107 15.61 16.88 -1.20
CA LEU A 107 17.01 16.71 -0.85
C LEU A 107 17.89 16.54 -2.10
N ILE A 108 17.43 15.78 -3.09
CA ILE A 108 18.10 15.63 -4.39
C ILE A 108 18.17 16.97 -5.13
N PHE A 109 17.07 17.72 -5.19
CA PHE A 109 17.08 19.06 -5.79
C PHE A 109 18.02 20.02 -5.06
N SER A 110 18.04 19.96 -3.72
CA SER A 110 18.97 20.74 -2.90
C SER A 110 20.43 20.40 -3.24
N THR A 111 20.73 19.11 -3.43
CA THR A 111 22.04 18.64 -3.91
C THR A 111 22.36 19.14 -5.31
N ALA A 112 21.41 19.10 -6.25
CA ALA A 112 21.62 19.62 -7.59
C ALA A 112 21.92 21.13 -7.59
N VAL A 113 21.26 21.89 -6.72
CA VAL A 113 21.54 23.33 -6.53
C VAL A 113 22.93 23.52 -5.90
N ALA A 114 23.25 22.80 -4.82
CA ALA A 114 24.56 22.86 -4.17
C ALA A 114 25.70 22.51 -5.15
N TRP A 115 25.48 21.51 -6.00
CA TRP A 115 26.40 21.10 -7.06
C TRP A 115 26.71 22.24 -8.05
N ARG A 116 25.66 22.91 -8.56
CA ARG A 116 25.80 24.04 -9.50
C ARG A 116 26.47 25.27 -8.88
N HIS A 117 26.31 25.47 -7.58
CA HIS A 117 26.77 26.67 -6.86
C HIS A 117 28.04 26.44 -6.04
N GLY A 118 28.94 25.58 -6.51
CA GLY A 118 30.28 25.40 -5.95
C GLY A 118 30.62 23.96 -5.55
N GLY A 119 29.63 23.07 -5.46
CA GLY A 119 29.85 21.65 -5.20
C GLY A 119 30.66 20.94 -6.28
N ARG A 120 30.51 21.33 -7.55
CA ARG A 120 31.35 20.79 -8.65
C ARG A 120 32.83 21.15 -8.47
N GLN A 121 33.13 22.42 -8.23
CA GLN A 121 34.50 22.89 -8.00
C GLN A 121 35.14 22.20 -6.78
N TRP A 122 34.33 21.97 -5.73
CA TRP A 122 34.75 21.21 -4.57
C TRP A 122 35.08 19.75 -4.93
N LEU A 123 34.25 19.08 -5.74
CA LEU A 123 34.52 17.71 -6.16
C LEU A 123 35.79 17.61 -6.99
N ASP A 124 36.02 18.55 -7.92
CA ASP A 124 37.24 18.60 -8.73
C ASP A 124 38.51 18.74 -7.86
N GLY A 125 38.40 19.37 -6.68
CA GLY A 125 39.49 19.45 -5.69
C GLY A 125 39.59 18.26 -4.73
N THR A 126 38.62 17.33 -4.76
CA THR A 126 38.52 16.23 -3.78
C THR A 126 39.59 15.16 -3.97
N ASP A 127 40.28 15.12 -5.10
CA ASP A 127 41.40 14.20 -5.32
C ASP A 127 42.52 14.37 -4.28
N LYS A 128 42.76 15.62 -3.83
CA LYS A 128 43.70 15.96 -2.76
C LYS A 128 43.09 15.89 -1.35
N GLY A 129 41.80 15.56 -1.27
CA GLY A 129 41.05 15.46 -0.03
C GLY A 129 41.30 14.15 0.73
N PRO A 130 40.93 14.10 2.02
CA PRO A 130 41.12 12.92 2.84
C PRO A 130 40.23 11.75 2.38
N ILE A 131 40.72 10.52 2.53
CA ILE A 131 40.07 9.28 2.04
C ILE A 131 38.64 9.14 2.58
N TRP A 132 38.39 9.52 3.83
CA TRP A 132 37.06 9.43 4.44
C TRP A 132 36.00 10.19 3.63
N LEU A 133 36.36 11.31 3.01
CA LEU A 133 35.42 12.12 2.24
C LEU A 133 35.05 11.44 0.92
N LYS A 134 36.03 10.78 0.27
CA LYS A 134 35.80 9.94 -0.91
C LYS A 134 34.87 8.78 -0.57
N MET A 135 35.06 8.15 0.60
CA MET A 135 34.18 7.07 1.08
C MET A 135 32.73 7.55 1.27
N VAL A 136 32.51 8.77 1.79
CA VAL A 136 31.15 9.33 1.93
C VAL A 136 30.49 9.56 0.57
N ILE A 137 31.24 10.04 -0.43
CA ILE A 137 30.71 10.22 -1.79
C ILE A 137 30.31 8.87 -2.41
N VAL A 138 31.18 7.85 -2.28
CA VAL A 138 30.87 6.49 -2.73
C VAL A 138 29.63 5.95 -2.00
N ALA A 139 29.55 6.13 -0.68
CA ALA A 139 28.39 5.72 0.11
C ALA A 139 27.10 6.41 -0.34
N ALA A 140 27.14 7.70 -0.67
CA ALA A 140 25.98 8.45 -1.16
C ALA A 140 25.41 7.91 -2.48
N LEU A 141 26.24 7.29 -3.31
CA LEU A 141 25.81 6.65 -4.55
C LEU A 141 25.42 5.18 -4.34
N MET A 142 26.23 4.44 -3.58
CA MET A 142 26.08 2.99 -3.43
C MET A 142 24.92 2.61 -2.50
N ILE A 143 24.76 3.28 -1.35
CA ILE A 143 23.71 2.93 -0.37
C ILE A 143 22.31 2.90 -1.00
N PRO A 144 21.83 3.96 -1.68
CA PRO A 144 20.51 3.93 -2.30
C PRO A 144 20.42 2.94 -3.48
N ALA A 145 21.54 2.63 -4.12
CA ALA A 145 21.58 1.65 -5.22
C ALA A 145 21.53 0.19 -4.73
N LEU A 146 21.95 -0.11 -3.49
CA LEU A 146 22.03 -1.47 -2.96
C LEU A 146 20.67 -2.18 -2.95
N ALA A 147 19.59 -1.51 -2.52
CA ALA A 147 18.28 -2.15 -2.43
C ALA A 147 17.69 -2.50 -3.81
N PRO A 148 17.68 -1.61 -4.82
CA PRO A 148 17.32 -1.97 -6.19
C PRO A 148 18.25 -3.05 -6.78
N LEU A 149 19.56 -2.99 -6.52
CA LEU A 149 20.51 -4.03 -6.97
C LEU A 149 20.21 -5.40 -6.36
N GLN A 150 19.82 -5.44 -5.09
CA GLN A 150 19.40 -6.67 -4.41
C GLN A 150 18.03 -7.13 -4.90
N ALA A 151 17.10 -6.22 -5.20
CA ALA A 151 15.79 -6.54 -5.76
C ALA A 151 15.85 -7.01 -7.22
N MET A 152 16.89 -6.62 -7.97
CA MET A 152 17.20 -7.22 -9.28
C MET A 152 17.67 -8.68 -9.15
N ARG A 153 18.05 -9.12 -7.95
CA ARG A 153 18.26 -10.53 -7.65
C ARG A 153 16.89 -11.12 -7.30
N SER A 154 16.52 -12.22 -7.95
CA SER A 154 15.30 -13.00 -7.69
C SER A 154 15.29 -13.55 -6.26
N TYR A 155 15.04 -12.71 -5.26
CA TYR A 155 14.97 -13.10 -3.85
C TYR A 155 13.51 -13.47 -3.53
N GLY A 156 13.23 -14.78 -3.48
CA GLY A 156 12.00 -15.28 -2.88
C GLY A 156 11.38 -16.55 -3.47
N PHE A 157 12.15 -17.50 -4.03
CA PHE A 157 11.56 -18.75 -4.55
C PHE A 157 12.09 -20.03 -3.90
N GLY A 158 12.70 -19.92 -2.71
CA GLY A 158 13.25 -21.07 -1.98
C GLY A 158 12.23 -21.97 -1.29
N GLU A 159 10.96 -21.57 -1.17
CA GLU A 159 9.97 -22.31 -0.35
C GLU A 159 8.96 -23.15 -1.16
N LYS A 160 8.91 -23.02 -2.48
CA LYS A 160 8.12 -23.92 -3.32
C LYS A 160 8.98 -24.45 -4.47
N THR A 161 9.43 -25.69 -4.32
CA THR A 161 10.21 -26.42 -5.34
C THR A 161 9.48 -26.55 -6.68
N SER A 162 8.16 -26.41 -6.72
CA SER A 162 7.37 -26.36 -7.97
C SER A 162 7.58 -25.08 -8.81
N TRP A 163 8.32 -24.08 -8.32
CA TRP A 163 8.52 -22.77 -8.95
C TRP A 163 9.97 -22.57 -9.43
N LEU A 164 10.84 -23.56 -9.22
CA LEU A 164 12.20 -23.57 -9.74
C LEU A 164 12.19 -24.18 -11.15
N VAL A 165 11.60 -23.46 -12.11
CA VAL A 165 11.75 -23.78 -13.53
C VAL A 165 12.93 -22.96 -14.04
N ALA A 166 14.07 -23.59 -14.31
CA ALA A 166 15.14 -22.92 -15.05
C ALA A 166 14.70 -22.74 -16.51
N LEU A 167 15.29 -21.78 -17.23
CA LEU A 167 15.04 -21.58 -18.68
C LEU A 167 15.23 -22.87 -19.51
N THR A 168 16.04 -23.81 -19.03
CA THR A 168 16.26 -25.14 -19.64
C THR A 168 15.14 -26.14 -19.37
N ASP A 169 14.34 -25.92 -18.33
CA ASP A 169 13.31 -26.82 -17.84
C ASP A 169 11.90 -26.34 -18.23
N ALA A 170 11.79 -25.10 -18.73
CA ALA A 170 10.56 -24.51 -19.20
C ALA A 170 10.21 -25.03 -20.61
N PRO A 171 9.07 -25.71 -20.81
CA PRO A 171 8.67 -26.18 -22.14
C PRO A 171 8.34 -25.03 -23.11
N ASN A 172 8.10 -23.81 -22.60
CA ASN A 172 7.90 -22.58 -23.36
C ASN A 172 8.07 -21.33 -22.48
N GLU A 173 8.13 -20.14 -23.08
CA GLU A 173 8.30 -18.85 -22.39
C GLU A 173 7.19 -18.57 -21.37
N ARG A 174 5.95 -19.00 -21.62
CA ARG A 174 4.82 -18.83 -20.69
C ARG A 174 4.89 -19.71 -19.44
N ALA A 175 5.69 -20.78 -19.45
CA ALA A 175 5.94 -21.57 -18.26
C ALA A 175 6.81 -20.83 -17.23
N LEU A 176 7.37 -19.69 -17.62
CA LEU A 176 8.06 -18.75 -16.74
C LEU A 176 7.12 -17.66 -16.18
N ASP A 177 5.87 -17.59 -16.68
CA ASP A 177 4.88 -16.64 -16.18
C ASP A 177 4.45 -17.05 -14.78
N MET A 178 4.45 -16.10 -13.84
CA MET A 178 3.97 -16.30 -12.47
C MET A 178 2.43 -16.30 -12.36
N TYR A 179 1.73 -16.42 -13.49
CA TYR A 179 0.28 -16.42 -13.56
C TYR A 179 -0.27 -17.84 -13.58
N PRO A 180 -1.49 -18.08 -13.05
CA PRO A 180 -2.16 -19.36 -13.21
C PRO A 180 -2.28 -19.74 -14.69
N ALA A 181 -2.24 -21.04 -14.98
CA ALA A 181 -2.39 -21.53 -16.35
C ALA A 181 -3.71 -21.03 -16.99
N PRO A 182 -3.77 -20.76 -18.30
CA PRO A 182 -4.97 -20.23 -18.96
C PRO A 182 -6.23 -21.05 -18.68
N ARG A 183 -6.11 -22.38 -18.60
CA ARG A 183 -7.22 -23.28 -18.25
C ARG A 183 -7.81 -22.97 -16.87
N VAL A 184 -6.96 -22.62 -15.89
CA VAL A 184 -7.38 -22.24 -14.54
C VAL A 184 -8.08 -20.89 -14.57
N ILE A 185 -7.51 -19.90 -15.27
CA ILE A 185 -8.12 -18.57 -15.44
C ILE A 185 -9.52 -18.70 -16.07
N ASP A 186 -9.64 -19.42 -17.19
CA ASP A 186 -10.91 -19.60 -17.88
C ASP A 186 -11.92 -20.37 -17.03
N ALA A 187 -11.47 -21.36 -16.25
CA ALA A 187 -12.33 -22.08 -15.32
C ALA A 187 -12.82 -21.17 -14.20
N SER A 188 -11.95 -20.34 -13.63
CA SER A 188 -12.31 -19.36 -12.60
C SER A 188 -13.28 -18.30 -13.13
N LEU A 189 -13.05 -17.75 -14.33
CA LEU A 189 -13.96 -16.79 -14.95
C LEU A 189 -15.35 -17.41 -15.20
N ARG A 190 -15.40 -18.65 -15.71
CA ARG A 190 -16.67 -19.38 -15.89
C ARG A 190 -17.37 -19.63 -14.56
N ALA A 191 -16.65 -20.01 -13.51
CA ALA A 191 -17.23 -20.20 -12.18
C ALA A 191 -17.84 -18.90 -11.63
N ILE A 192 -17.11 -17.78 -11.73
CA ILE A 192 -17.59 -16.47 -11.30
C ILE A 192 -18.81 -16.04 -12.13
N GLN A 193 -18.77 -16.17 -13.47
CA GLN A 193 -19.90 -15.80 -14.33
C GLN A 193 -21.13 -16.66 -14.04
N SER A 194 -20.96 -17.97 -13.84
CA SER A 194 -22.06 -18.87 -13.50
C SER A 194 -22.75 -18.47 -12.19
N GLU A 195 -21.98 -18.18 -11.13
CA GLU A 195 -22.54 -17.76 -9.85
C GLU A 195 -23.28 -16.41 -9.97
N ILE A 196 -22.77 -15.50 -10.82
CA ILE A 196 -23.43 -14.22 -11.13
C ILE A 196 -24.75 -14.47 -11.85
N ASP A 197 -24.77 -15.31 -12.88
CA ASP A 197 -25.97 -15.59 -13.67
C ASP A 197 -27.09 -16.19 -12.82
N ASP A 198 -26.73 -17.01 -11.82
CA ASP A 198 -27.66 -17.58 -10.85
C ASP A 198 -28.14 -16.55 -9.81
N SER A 199 -27.25 -15.65 -9.36
CA SER A 199 -27.51 -14.72 -8.26
C SER A 199 -28.14 -13.39 -8.69
N VAL A 200 -27.94 -12.94 -9.93
CA VAL A 200 -28.31 -11.59 -10.40
C VAL A 200 -29.81 -11.33 -10.36
N ARG A 201 -30.63 -12.39 -10.42
CA ARG A 201 -32.10 -12.29 -10.34
C ARG A 201 -32.60 -12.03 -8.92
N SER A 202 -31.80 -12.35 -7.92
CA SER A 202 -32.19 -12.33 -6.50
C SER A 202 -31.69 -11.10 -5.75
N GLY A 203 -30.80 -10.30 -6.33
CA GLY A 203 -30.22 -9.15 -5.67
C GLY A 203 -29.04 -8.54 -6.44
N GLN A 204 -28.41 -7.54 -5.85
CA GLN A 204 -27.24 -6.88 -6.47
C GLN A 204 -25.98 -7.73 -6.29
N ILE A 205 -25.05 -7.64 -7.24
CA ILE A 205 -23.74 -8.29 -7.14
C ILE A 205 -22.72 -7.26 -6.66
N LEU A 206 -22.12 -7.48 -5.50
CA LEU A 206 -21.12 -6.58 -4.94
C LEU A 206 -19.71 -7.08 -5.27
N PHE A 207 -18.94 -6.25 -5.97
CA PHE A 207 -17.50 -6.44 -6.13
C PHE A 207 -16.78 -5.58 -5.08
N ILE A 208 -16.43 -6.19 -3.94
CA ILE A 208 -15.53 -5.57 -2.95
C ILE A 208 -14.13 -5.49 -3.56
N ASP A 209 -13.73 -6.54 -4.28
CA ASP A 209 -12.50 -6.59 -5.07
C ASP A 209 -12.81 -7.09 -6.49
N GLN A 210 -11.81 -7.13 -7.38
CA GLN A 210 -11.93 -7.64 -8.75
C GLN A 210 -12.84 -6.83 -9.69
N ARG A 211 -13.10 -5.55 -9.40
CA ARG A 211 -13.93 -4.65 -10.23
C ARG A 211 -13.44 -4.53 -11.68
N GLN A 212 -12.14 -4.70 -11.89
CA GLN A 212 -11.53 -4.69 -13.21
C GLN A 212 -12.09 -5.78 -14.14
N LEU A 213 -12.64 -6.87 -13.61
CA LEU A 213 -13.28 -7.91 -14.42
C LEU A 213 -14.49 -7.37 -15.19
N LEU A 214 -15.23 -6.43 -14.58
CA LEU A 214 -16.32 -5.71 -15.25
C LEU A 214 -15.79 -4.68 -16.24
N THR A 215 -14.79 -3.89 -15.83
CA THR A 215 -14.20 -2.83 -16.66
C THR A 215 -13.65 -3.35 -17.99
N PHE A 216 -13.01 -4.52 -17.96
CA PHE A 216 -12.42 -5.13 -19.16
C PHE A 216 -13.34 -6.13 -19.87
N GLY A 217 -14.58 -6.30 -19.39
CA GLY A 217 -15.57 -7.17 -20.03
C GLY A 217 -15.31 -8.68 -19.89
N PHE A 218 -14.50 -9.10 -18.91
CA PHE A 218 -14.30 -10.51 -18.61
C PHE A 218 -15.50 -11.13 -17.88
N ILE A 219 -16.25 -10.29 -17.17
CA ILE A 219 -17.53 -10.62 -16.55
C ILE A 219 -18.58 -9.63 -17.05
N THR A 220 -19.76 -10.13 -17.40
CA THR A 220 -20.85 -9.32 -17.97
C THR A 220 -22.19 -9.64 -17.30
N GLY A 221 -23.26 -8.95 -17.68
CA GLY A 221 -24.61 -9.25 -17.19
C GLY A 221 -24.98 -8.64 -15.83
N THR A 222 -24.12 -7.82 -15.23
CA THR A 222 -24.41 -7.12 -13.97
C THR A 222 -23.79 -5.71 -13.95
N PRO A 223 -24.48 -4.68 -13.42
CA PRO A 223 -23.93 -3.34 -13.28
C PRO A 223 -22.91 -3.27 -12.13
N LEU A 224 -21.95 -2.34 -12.24
CA LEU A 224 -21.03 -2.05 -11.14
C LEU A 224 -21.77 -1.34 -9.99
N VAL A 225 -21.77 -1.95 -8.80
CA VAL A 225 -22.11 -1.27 -7.55
C VAL A 225 -20.87 -0.50 -7.06
N PRO A 226 -20.91 0.84 -6.95
CA PRO A 226 -19.73 1.63 -6.60
C PRO A 226 -19.37 1.54 -5.10
N ASP A 227 -20.35 1.21 -4.25
CA ASP A 227 -20.22 1.13 -2.80
C ASP A 227 -19.23 0.05 -2.36
N TYR A 228 -18.65 0.21 -1.17
CA TYR A 228 -17.87 -0.85 -0.48
C TYR A 228 -16.65 -1.42 -1.24
N ASP A 229 -15.93 -0.57 -1.98
CA ASP A 229 -14.61 -0.94 -2.52
C ASP A 229 -13.65 -1.35 -1.39
N LYS A 230 -12.81 -2.36 -1.62
CA LYS A 230 -11.84 -2.84 -0.63
C LYS A 230 -10.96 -1.73 -0.05
N LYS A 231 -10.45 -0.81 -0.88
CA LYS A 231 -9.60 0.29 -0.40
C LYS A 231 -10.38 1.27 0.45
N VAL A 232 -11.61 1.57 0.05
CA VAL A 232 -12.51 2.44 0.83
C VAL A 232 -12.85 1.77 2.16
N LEU A 233 -13.29 0.52 2.16
CA LEU A 233 -13.57 -0.26 3.38
C LEU A 233 -12.38 -0.28 4.33
N MET A 234 -11.18 -0.55 3.80
CA MET A 234 -9.96 -0.53 4.61
C MET A 234 -9.71 0.87 5.19
N GLU A 235 -9.71 1.93 4.38
CA GLU A 235 -9.51 3.31 4.86
C GLU A 235 -10.51 3.69 5.97
N ARG A 236 -11.78 3.31 5.80
CA ARG A 236 -12.82 3.54 6.81
C ARG A 236 -12.60 2.72 8.08
N ALA A 237 -12.12 1.48 7.95
CA ALA A 237 -11.80 0.62 9.08
C ALA A 237 -10.63 1.19 9.90
N LEU A 238 -9.56 1.63 9.24
CA LEU A 238 -8.38 2.24 9.87
C LEU A 238 -8.71 3.53 10.63
N THR A 239 -9.75 4.25 10.21
CA THR A 239 -10.23 5.49 10.83
C THR A 239 -11.42 5.29 11.77
N SER A 240 -11.84 4.04 12.00
CA SER A 240 -13.00 3.69 12.84
C SER A 240 -14.26 4.50 12.49
N ASN A 241 -14.59 4.57 11.20
CA ASN A 241 -15.72 5.37 10.71
C ASN A 241 -17.07 4.67 10.93
N TYR A 242 -17.58 4.72 12.16
CA TYR A 242 -18.84 4.11 12.57
C TYR A 242 -20.02 4.42 11.64
N LYS A 243 -20.18 5.68 11.22
CA LYS A 243 -21.30 6.11 10.36
C LYS A 243 -21.27 5.43 8.98
N TYR A 244 -20.07 5.24 8.42
CA TYR A 244 -19.94 4.52 7.16
C TYR A 244 -20.32 3.04 7.33
N PHE A 245 -19.87 2.43 8.43
CA PHE A 245 -20.14 1.02 8.71
C PHE A 245 -21.58 0.74 9.14
N GLU A 246 -22.28 1.69 9.75
CA GLU A 246 -23.72 1.58 10.02
C GLU A 246 -24.51 1.30 8.73
N HIS A 247 -24.22 2.05 7.66
CA HIS A 247 -24.85 1.80 6.36
C HIS A 247 -24.44 0.46 5.76
N PHE A 248 -23.15 0.11 5.85
CA PHE A 248 -22.64 -1.17 5.39
C PHE A 248 -23.34 -2.34 6.08
N TYR A 249 -23.47 -2.30 7.41
CA TYR A 249 -24.09 -3.37 8.19
C TYR A 249 -25.59 -3.48 7.92
N ALA A 250 -26.30 -2.36 7.74
CA ALA A 250 -27.70 -2.39 7.34
C ALA A 250 -27.89 -3.04 5.95
N ASP A 251 -27.01 -2.76 4.99
CA ASP A 251 -27.04 -3.40 3.67
C ASP A 251 -26.74 -4.91 3.74
N LEU A 252 -25.83 -5.33 4.63
CA LEU A 252 -25.56 -6.75 4.88
C LEU A 252 -26.74 -7.45 5.56
N GLU A 253 -27.34 -6.83 6.56
CA GLU A 253 -28.49 -7.35 7.33
C GLU A 253 -29.72 -7.53 6.45
N THR A 254 -30.00 -6.55 5.58
CA THR A 254 -31.09 -6.60 4.60
C THR A 254 -30.80 -7.54 3.43
N LYS A 255 -29.60 -8.15 3.39
CA LYS A 255 -29.13 -9.05 2.32
C LYS A 255 -29.27 -8.41 0.94
N ARG A 256 -28.96 -7.11 0.84
CA ARG A 256 -29.04 -6.31 -0.39
C ARG A 256 -28.29 -6.97 -1.55
N PHE A 257 -27.18 -7.63 -1.23
CA PHE A 257 -26.33 -8.31 -2.19
C PHE A 257 -26.68 -9.80 -2.25
N SER A 258 -26.97 -10.33 -3.43
CA SER A 258 -27.18 -11.77 -3.63
C SER A 258 -25.87 -12.53 -3.80
N LEU A 259 -24.81 -11.84 -4.19
CA LEU A 259 -23.46 -12.37 -4.28
C LEU A 259 -22.45 -11.26 -3.96
N ILE A 260 -21.44 -11.59 -3.15
CA ILE A 260 -20.30 -10.73 -2.87
C ILE A 260 -19.02 -11.40 -3.38
N ILE A 261 -18.24 -10.66 -4.16
CA ILE A 261 -16.96 -11.07 -4.75
C ILE A 261 -15.84 -10.28 -4.06
N THR A 262 -14.93 -11.01 -3.44
CA THR A 262 -13.81 -10.44 -2.66
C THR A 262 -12.57 -11.33 -2.75
N GLN A 263 -11.45 -10.87 -2.23
CA GLN A 263 -10.36 -11.76 -1.85
C GLN A 263 -10.72 -12.57 -0.60
N PRO A 264 -10.14 -13.77 -0.40
CA PRO A 264 -10.33 -14.58 0.79
C PRO A 264 -10.24 -13.77 2.08
N LEU A 265 -11.28 -13.87 2.89
CA LEU A 265 -11.36 -13.18 4.18
C LEU A 265 -10.53 -13.93 5.22
N ASN A 266 -9.58 -13.21 5.83
CA ASN A 266 -8.85 -13.67 7.00
C ASN A 266 -9.54 -13.12 8.25
N SER A 267 -9.92 -13.99 9.19
CA SER A 267 -10.49 -13.65 10.50
C SER A 267 -9.50 -13.68 11.69
N PRO A 268 -8.33 -14.35 11.65
CA PRO A 268 -7.42 -14.32 12.78
C PRO A 268 -6.90 -12.91 13.07
N LYS A 269 -7.06 -12.48 14.32
CA LYS A 269 -6.37 -11.28 14.84
C LYS A 269 -4.88 -11.56 15.00
N LYS A 270 -4.09 -10.52 14.79
CA LYS A 270 -2.64 -10.50 14.80
C LYS A 270 -2.13 -9.71 16.01
N GLY A 271 -0.96 -10.10 16.53
CA GLY A 271 -0.28 -9.36 17.58
C GLY A 271 0.35 -8.07 17.04
N SER A 272 0.81 -7.21 17.95
CA SER A 272 1.59 -6.01 17.59
C SER A 272 2.93 -6.34 16.92
N ASP A 273 3.45 -7.53 17.20
CA ASP A 273 4.72 -8.03 16.66
C ASP A 273 4.56 -8.66 15.26
N ASP A 274 3.33 -8.79 14.77
CA ASP A 274 3.06 -9.21 13.40
C ASP A 274 3.17 -8.02 12.44
N GLN A 275 3.71 -8.27 11.23
CA GLN A 275 3.75 -7.27 10.18
C GLN A 275 2.32 -6.84 9.79
N PHE A 276 2.03 -5.53 9.86
CA PHE A 276 0.70 -4.95 9.60
C PHE A 276 -0.43 -5.54 10.47
N GLY A 277 -0.12 -5.96 11.71
CA GLY A 277 -1.11 -6.56 12.61
C GLY A 277 -2.30 -5.65 12.92
N GLU A 278 -2.06 -4.36 13.12
CA GLU A 278 -3.10 -3.36 13.41
C GLU A 278 -4.07 -3.18 12.23
N GLU A 279 -3.55 -3.10 11.00
CA GLU A 279 -4.36 -3.01 9.77
C GLU A 279 -5.20 -4.27 9.56
N ASN A 280 -4.61 -5.45 9.77
CA ASN A 280 -5.34 -6.71 9.74
C ASN A 280 -6.46 -6.72 10.78
N ASN A 281 -6.18 -6.33 12.03
CA ASN A 281 -7.16 -6.34 13.10
C ASN A 281 -8.32 -5.37 12.84
N ALA A 282 -8.04 -4.20 12.25
CA ALA A 282 -9.07 -3.28 11.80
C ALA A 282 -9.94 -3.90 10.71
N TRP A 283 -9.35 -4.54 9.70
CA TRP A 283 -10.10 -5.25 8.66
C TRP A 283 -10.98 -6.38 9.21
N VAL A 284 -10.42 -7.21 10.09
CA VAL A 284 -11.14 -8.29 10.75
C VAL A 284 -12.37 -7.74 11.47
N LYS A 285 -12.14 -6.75 12.36
CA LYS A 285 -13.17 -6.16 13.23
C LYS A 285 -14.29 -5.48 12.45
N TRP A 286 -13.97 -4.71 11.42
CA TRP A 286 -14.92 -3.82 10.76
C TRP A 286 -15.51 -4.39 9.46
N VAL A 287 -14.86 -5.40 8.86
CA VAL A 287 -15.24 -5.91 7.54
C VAL A 287 -15.41 -7.42 7.57
N ALA A 288 -14.38 -8.19 7.92
CA ALA A 288 -14.43 -9.64 7.77
C ALA A 288 -15.46 -10.29 8.71
N ASP A 289 -15.46 -9.95 10.00
CA ASP A 289 -16.37 -10.53 10.99
C ASP A 289 -17.85 -10.18 10.67
N PRO A 290 -18.23 -8.92 10.40
CA PRO A 290 -19.60 -8.59 10.00
C PRO A 290 -20.05 -9.27 8.72
N LEU A 291 -19.18 -9.33 7.72
CA LEU A 291 -19.51 -9.94 6.44
C LEU A 291 -19.74 -11.44 6.60
N LEU A 292 -18.86 -12.16 7.31
CA LEU A 292 -18.98 -13.60 7.56
C LEU A 292 -20.16 -13.97 8.49
N CYS A 293 -20.70 -13.00 9.24
CA CYS A 293 -21.90 -13.18 10.04
C CYS A 293 -23.18 -13.19 9.18
N TYR A 294 -23.29 -12.32 8.17
CA TYR A 294 -24.49 -12.26 7.31
C TYR A 294 -24.38 -13.12 6.05
N TYR A 295 -23.17 -13.42 5.60
CA TYR A 295 -22.89 -14.16 4.38
C TYR A 295 -22.01 -15.38 4.66
N ALA A 296 -22.27 -16.46 3.93
CA ALA A 296 -21.47 -17.68 3.98
C ALA A 296 -20.58 -17.78 2.73
N ILE A 297 -19.42 -18.40 2.89
CA ILE A 297 -18.53 -18.69 1.76
C ILE A 297 -19.20 -19.77 0.90
N SER A 298 -19.63 -19.39 -0.31
CA SER A 298 -20.15 -20.32 -1.32
C SER A 298 -18.98 -21.08 -1.96
N GLN A 299 -17.96 -20.34 -2.38
CA GLN A 299 -16.80 -20.90 -3.07
C GLN A 299 -15.53 -20.09 -2.79
N THR A 300 -14.39 -20.76 -2.72
CA THR A 300 -13.08 -20.11 -2.77
C THR A 300 -12.31 -20.65 -3.97
N LEU A 301 -11.77 -19.74 -4.78
CA LEU A 301 -10.94 -19.98 -5.94
C LEU A 301 -9.49 -19.62 -5.57
N PRO A 302 -8.73 -20.54 -4.94
CA PRO A 302 -7.44 -20.23 -4.34
C PRO A 302 -6.37 -19.82 -5.37
N ASP A 303 -6.40 -20.43 -6.56
CA ASP A 303 -5.41 -20.17 -7.62
C ASP A 303 -5.46 -18.74 -8.15
N VAL A 304 -6.61 -18.07 -8.03
CA VAL A 304 -6.81 -16.68 -8.45
C VAL A 304 -7.09 -15.74 -7.27
N ASN A 305 -7.00 -16.24 -6.04
CA ASN A 305 -7.26 -15.50 -4.80
C ASN A 305 -8.62 -14.78 -4.79
N VAL A 306 -9.69 -15.48 -5.19
CA VAL A 306 -11.08 -14.97 -5.20
C VAL A 306 -11.95 -15.82 -4.28
N GLN A 307 -12.86 -15.18 -3.57
CA GLN A 307 -13.85 -15.80 -2.70
C GLN A 307 -15.25 -15.23 -3.01
N LEU A 308 -16.21 -16.15 -3.12
CA LEU A 308 -17.61 -15.88 -3.44
C LEU A 308 -18.45 -16.12 -2.20
N LEU A 309 -19.30 -15.16 -1.87
CA LEU A 309 -20.09 -15.17 -0.64
C LEU A 309 -21.57 -14.95 -0.97
N ILE A 310 -22.42 -15.79 -0.40
CA ILE A 310 -23.88 -15.74 -0.59
C ILE A 310 -24.58 -15.48 0.74
N PRO A 311 -25.78 -14.87 0.75
CA PRO A 311 -26.50 -14.61 1.98
C PRO A 311 -26.76 -15.90 2.76
N ARG A 312 -26.53 -15.85 4.08
CA ARG A 312 -26.89 -16.96 4.97
C ARG A 312 -28.39 -17.20 4.99
N THR A 313 -28.77 -18.47 5.12
CA THR A 313 -30.18 -18.87 5.32
C THR A 313 -30.50 -19.09 6.79
N ASP A 314 -29.49 -19.32 7.64
CA ASP A 314 -29.62 -19.50 9.08
C ASP A 314 -29.89 -18.17 9.80
N ILE A 315 -30.71 -18.23 10.85
CA ILE A 315 -31.02 -17.09 11.70
C ILE A 315 -29.88 -16.97 12.72
N GLN A 316 -28.87 -16.17 12.40
CA GLN A 316 -27.77 -15.83 13.30
C GLN A 316 -28.00 -14.43 13.85
N ASP A 317 -28.00 -14.27 15.18
CA ASP A 317 -28.10 -12.95 15.83
C ASP A 317 -26.76 -12.22 15.70
N CYS A 318 -26.60 -11.47 14.61
CA CYS A 318 -25.43 -10.64 14.33
C CYS A 318 -25.48 -9.27 15.05
N SER A 319 -26.59 -8.92 15.72
CA SER A 319 -26.83 -7.57 16.25
C SER A 319 -25.97 -7.20 17.46
N LYS A 320 -25.36 -8.18 18.14
CA LYS A 320 -24.62 -7.98 19.40
C LYS A 320 -23.10 -8.01 19.28
N GLY A 321 -22.56 -8.17 18.07
CA GLY A 321 -21.14 -8.47 17.87
C GLY A 321 -20.30 -7.37 17.22
N PHE A 322 -20.92 -6.31 16.69
CA PHE A 322 -20.21 -5.33 15.86
C PHE A 322 -19.84 -4.05 16.62
N PRO A 323 -18.80 -3.33 16.14
CA PRO A 323 -18.21 -2.18 16.83
C PRO A 323 -19.14 -1.01 17.08
#